data_AF-E6LJH0-F1
#
_entry.id   AF-E6LJH0-F1
#
_cell.length_a   1.000
_cell.length_b   1.000
_cell.length_c   1.000
_cell.angle_alpha   90.00
_cell.angle_beta   90.00
_cell.angle_gamma   90.00
#
_symmetry.space_group_name_H-M   'P 1'
#
loop_
_entity.id
_entity.type
_entity.pdbx_description
1 polymer ?
#
loop_
_entity_poly.entity_id
_entity_poly.type
_entity_poly.pdbx_seq_one_letter_code
_entity_poly.pdbx_strand_id
1 'polypeptide(L)' 'MKKEEVISQLNDLWEHCHSMIDRRDENCVWRKDVKALEEAIRIIQNVKVRSFSKKRRRL' A
#
# COMPACT_ATOMS: atom_id res chain seq x y z
N MET A 1 0.36 16.07 4.31
CA MET A 1 -0.21 14.76 4.69
C MET A 1 0.85 13.95 5.41
N LYS A 2 0.50 13.34 6.54
CA LYS A 2 1.35 12.38 7.24
C LYS A 2 1.30 11.02 6.54
N LYS A 3 2.33 10.19 6.72
CA LYS A 3 2.39 8.82 6.17
C LYS A 3 1.16 7.99 6.54
N GLU A 4 0.65 8.17 7.76
CA GLU A 4 -0.52 7.44 8.28
C GLU A 4 -1.80 7.89 7.58
N GLU A 5 -1.97 9.18 7.32
CA GLU A 5 -3.10 9.71 6.55
C GLU A 5 -3.05 9.23 5.10
N VAL A 6 -1.87 9.18 4.47
CA VAL A 6 -1.70 8.65 3.11
C VAL A 6 -2.07 7.16 3.06
N ILE A 7 -1.65 6.36 4.04
CA ILE A 7 -2.03 4.95 4.11
C ILE A 7 -3.54 4.80 4.31
N SER A 8 -4.16 5.62 5.16
CA SER A 8 -5.61 5.60 5.37
C SER A 8 -6.36 5.90 4.07
N GLN A 9 -5.98 6.98 3.37
CA GLN A 9 -6.61 7.34 2.11
C GLN A 9 -6.43 6.27 1.02
N LEU A 10 -5.26 5.62 0.97
CA LEU A 10 -5.01 4.54 0.03
C LEU A 10 -5.83 3.28 0.37
N ASN A 11 -6.05 2.99 1.65
CA ASN A 11 -6.93 1.90 2.08
C ASN A 11 -8.39 2.18 1.70
N ASP A 12 -8.87 3.41 1.94
CA ASP A 12 -10.24 3.81 1.57
C ASP A 12 -10.46 3.70 0.05
N LEU A 13 -9.46 4.14 -0.74
CA LEU A 13 -9.48 4.01 -2.19
C LEU A 13 -9.44 2.55 -2.64
N TRP A 14 -8.61 1.72 -1.99
CA TRP A 14 -8.54 0.29 -2.27
C TRP A 14 -9.89 -0.40 -2.00
N GLU A 15 -10.55 -0.10 -0.88
CA GLU A 15 -11.85 -0.68 -0.53
C GLU A 15 -12.91 -0.28 -1.56
N HIS A 16 -12.91 0.99 -1.98
CA HIS A 16 -13.81 1.47 -3.01
C HIS A 16 -13.58 0.76 -4.36
N CYS A 17 -12.33 0.69 -4.82
CA CYS A 17 -11.97 0.00 -6.06
C CYS A 17 -12.27 -1.51 -5.99
N HIS A 18 -12.05 -2.13 -4.83
CA HIS A 18 -12.35 -3.55 -4.59
C HIS A 18 -13.85 -3.83 -4.65
N SER A 19 -14.69 -2.91 -4.16
CA SER A 19 -16.15 -3.01 -4.27
C SER A 19 -16.66 -2.96 -5.72
N MET A 20 -15.92 -2.29 -6.61
CA MET A 20 -16.24 -2.16 -8.04
C MET A 20 -15.75 -3.33 -8.89
N ILE A 21 -15.05 -4.31 -8.31
CA ILE A 21 -14.67 -5.53 -9.02
C ILE A 21 -15.92 -6.35 -9.31
N ASP A 22 -16.32 -6.37 -10.58
CA ASP A 22 -17.26 -7.37 -11.06
C ASP A 22 -16.55 -8.72 -11.19
N ARG A 23 -17.01 -9.70 -10.39
CA ARG A 23 -16.46 -11.06 -10.40
C ARG A 23 -16.81 -11.83 -11.68
N ARG A 24 -17.81 -11.35 -12.43
CA ARG A 24 -18.30 -11.94 -13.68
C ARG A 24 -17.57 -11.41 -14.92
N ASP A 25 -16.84 -10.32 -14.78
CA ASP A 25 -15.99 -9.77 -15.84
C ASP A 25 -14.53 -10.20 -15.63
N GLU A 26 -14.04 -11.05 -16.54
CA GLU A 26 -12.66 -11.52 -16.55
C GLU A 26 -11.66 -10.41 -16.96
N ASN A 27 -12.13 -9.41 -17.70
CA ASN A 27 -11.34 -8.25 -18.12
C ASN A 27 -11.52 -7.03 -17.21
N CYS A 28 -12.10 -7.23 -16.02
CA CYS A 28 -12.37 -6.17 -15.07
C CYS A 28 -11.09 -5.39 -14.73
N VAL A 29 -10.99 -4.16 -15.24
CA VAL A 29 -9.82 -3.28 -15.09
C VAL A 29 -9.49 -3.03 -13.60
N TRP A 30 -10.54 -2.96 -12.78
CA TRP A 30 -10.44 -2.79 -11.32
C TRP A 30 -9.59 -3.87 -10.63
N ARG A 31 -9.51 -5.10 -11.15
CA ARG A 31 -8.63 -6.13 -10.56
C ARG A 31 -7.16 -5.75 -10.66
N LYS A 32 -6.76 -5.14 -11.78
CA LYS A 32 -5.38 -4.68 -11.99
C LYS A 32 -5.09 -3.47 -11.11
N ASP A 33 -6.02 -2.53 -11.02
CA ASP A 33 -5.88 -1.32 -10.19
C ASP A 33 -5.80 -1.65 -8.70
N VAL A 34 -6.67 -2.55 -8.21
CA VAL A 34 -6.67 -3.01 -6.82
C VAL A 34 -5.35 -3.70 -6.46
N LYS A 35 -4.80 -4.51 -7.36
CA LYS A 35 -3.50 -5.16 -7.18
C LYS A 35 -2.34 -4.15 -7.16
N ALA A 36 -2.40 -3.12 -8.02
CA ALA A 36 -1.41 -2.04 -8.02
C ALA A 36 -1.46 -1.21 -6.74
N LEU A 37 -2.67 -0.91 -6.24
CA LEU A 37 -2.91 -0.22 -4.97
C LEU A 37 -2.39 -1.02 -3.78
N GLU A 38 -2.62 -2.33 -3.73
CA GLU A 38 -2.12 -3.21 -2.67
C GLU A 38 -0.58 -3.20 -2.60
N GLU A 39 0.10 -3.32 -3.74
CA GLU A 39 1.56 -3.25 -3.79
C GLU A 39 2.09 -1.85 -3.42
N ALA A 40 1.39 -0.77 -3.81
CA ALA A 40 1.75 0.59 -3.40
C ALA A 40 1.64 0.79 -1.89
N ILE A 41 0.54 0.33 -1.28
CA ILE A 41 0.34 0.36 0.18
C ILE A 41 1.44 -0.44 0.87
N ARG A 42 1.77 -1.63 0.37
CA ARG A 42 2.83 -2.50 0.90
C ARG A 42 4.21 -1.84 0.83
N ILE A 43 4.57 -1.23 -0.30
CA ILE A 43 5.84 -0.51 -0.46
C ILE A 43 5.89 0.64 0.54
N ILE A 44 4.85 1.46 0.62
CA ILE A 44 4.80 2.62 1.53
C ILE A 44 4.86 2.16 2.99
N GLN A 45 4.16 1.10 3.38
CA GLN A 45 4.22 0.54 4.73
C GLN A 45 5.62 0.00 5.06
N ASN A 46 6.23 -0.80 4.17
CA ASN A 46 7.59 -1.35 4.32
C ASN A 46 8.70 -0.29 4.28
N VAL A 47 8.41 0.94 3.84
CA VAL A 47 9.36 2.07 4.00
C VAL A 47 9.53 2.46 5.49
N LYS A 48 8.83 1.83 6.45
CA LYS A 48 9.19 1.95 7.88
C LYS A 48 10.49 1.18 8.18
N VAL A 49 11.58 1.94 8.15
CA VAL A 49 12.81 1.78 8.94
C VAL A 49 13.82 0.78 8.36
N ARG A 50 14.55 1.23 7.33
CA ARG A 50 16.00 0.97 7.33
C ARG A 50 16.55 1.75 8.53
N SER A 51 16.42 1.19 9.74
CA SER A 51 17.10 1.71 10.90
C SER A 51 18.56 1.65 10.50
N PHE A 52 19.17 2.80 10.27
CA PHE A 52 20.60 2.90 10.48
C PHE A 52 20.79 2.61 11.97
N SER A 53 20.85 1.33 12.32
CA SER A 53 21.38 0.89 13.59
C SER A 53 22.77 1.47 13.63
N LYS A 54 22.90 2.63 14.27
CA LYS A 54 24.17 3.22 14.68
C LYS A 54 24.89 2.10 15.43
N LYS A 55 25.80 1.42 14.74
CA LYS A 55 26.75 0.52 15.36
C LYS A 55 27.66 1.43 16.19
N ARG A 56 27.22 1.72 17.42
CA ARG A 56 28.01 2.37 18.46
C ARG A 56 29.18 1.40 18.68
N ARG A 57 30.33 1.67 18.04
CA ARG A 57 31.57 0.97 18.37
C ARG A 57 31.85 1.29 19.83
N ARG A 58 31.73 0.29 20.70
CA ARG A 58 32.42 0.29 21.99
C ARG A 58 33.89 0.08 21.66
N LEU A 59 34.69 1.12 21.86
CA LEU A 59 36.11 1.05 22.23
C LEU A 59 36.34 2.17 23.23
#